data_AF-K6ANM1-F1
#
_entry.id   AF-K6ANM1-F1
#
_cell.length_a   1.000
_cell.length_b   1.000
_cell.length_c   1.000
_cell.angle_alpha   90.00
_cell.angle_beta   90.00
_cell.angle_gamma   90.00
#
_symmetry.space_group_name_H-M   'P 1'
#
loop_
_entity.id
_entity.type
_entity.pdbx_description
1 polymer ?
#
loop_
_entity_poly.entity_id
_entity_poly.type
_entity_poly.pdbx_seq_one_letter_code
_entity_poly.pdbx_strand_id
1 'polypeptide(L)'
;MNGTLWFLRALFLTYLLYYAFHLISHSWPEVVKLMVTLAVALLAYMGTEAGNKHLENNTLNQWIWLLNIPMAFMALPYFYVAEFLRNHNILSMKFPIWKTIVGVVLFLAICLLTAQPEVSFKELQLPNLPLIYIASLSGIMVIWLLAVAVNKLLFVSYCGRYSLIILGTQSFFFGVVKQYSNSVWVMFLVTMALAPVTIWIFKKYFPYFTAQKDLFPVGDKVLKRKE
;
A
#
# COMPACT_ATOMS: atom_id res chain seq x y z
N MET A 1 -18.18 6.58 -4.08
CA MET A 1 -17.22 5.55 -4.53
C MET A 1 -16.55 4.90 -3.31
N ASN A 2 -16.47 3.58 -3.24
CA ASN A 2 -15.94 2.85 -2.07
C ASN A 2 -14.41 2.99 -1.99
N GLY A 3 -13.90 3.71 -0.97
CA GLY A 3 -12.48 4.05 -0.85
C GLY A 3 -11.54 2.84 -0.73
N THR A 4 -12.00 1.76 -0.09
CA THR A 4 -11.27 0.49 -0.03
C THR A 4 -11.11 -0.15 -1.39
N LEU A 5 -12.18 -0.15 -2.19
CA LEU A 5 -12.15 -0.75 -3.52
C LEU A 5 -11.28 0.07 -4.48
N TRP A 6 -11.28 1.40 -4.33
CA TRP A 6 -10.35 2.29 -5.01
C TRP A 6 -8.88 1.95 -4.66
N PHE A 7 -8.56 1.79 -3.38
CA PHE A 7 -7.22 1.44 -2.92
C PHE A 7 -6.77 0.06 -3.43
N LEU A 8 -7.62 -0.96 -3.35
CA LEU A 8 -7.31 -2.31 -3.85
C LEU A 8 -7.03 -2.32 -5.35
N ARG A 9 -7.80 -1.57 -6.14
CA ARG A 9 -7.56 -1.42 -7.58
C ARG A 9 -6.23 -0.75 -7.87
N ALA A 10 -5.93 0.34 -7.15
CA ALA A 10 -4.65 1.03 -7.28
C ALA A 10 -3.49 0.08 -6.95
N LEU A 11 -3.56 -0.63 -5.83
CA LEU A 11 -2.53 -1.59 -5.41
C LEU A 11 -2.34 -2.72 -6.43
N PHE A 12 -3.43 -3.29 -6.94
CA PHE A 12 -3.38 -4.32 -7.98
C PHE A 12 -2.71 -3.82 -9.26
N LEU A 13 -3.08 -2.62 -9.72
CA LEU A 13 -2.50 -2.04 -10.92
C LEU A 13 -1.01 -1.69 -10.73
N THR A 14 -0.63 -1.14 -9.58
CA THR A 14 0.78 -0.89 -9.24
C THR A 14 1.58 -2.19 -9.28
N TYR A 15 1.02 -3.29 -8.76
CA TYR A 15 1.70 -4.59 -8.77
C TYR A 15 1.92 -5.12 -10.19
N LEU A 16 0.92 -4.98 -11.07
CA LEU A 16 1.03 -5.36 -12.49
C LEU A 16 2.11 -4.51 -13.18
N LEU A 17 2.09 -3.19 -12.98
CA LEU A 17 3.09 -2.29 -13.54
C LEU A 17 4.49 -2.59 -13.01
N TYR A 18 4.62 -2.87 -11.71
CA TYR A 18 5.88 -3.28 -11.10
C TYR A 18 6.41 -4.56 -11.76
N TYR A 19 5.57 -5.57 -11.95
CA TYR A 19 5.98 -6.82 -12.61
C TYR A 19 6.39 -6.60 -14.07
N ALA A 20 5.61 -5.82 -14.83
CA ALA A 20 5.94 -5.47 -16.21
C ALA A 20 7.28 -4.71 -16.30
N PHE A 21 7.48 -3.73 -15.41
CA PHE A 21 8.70 -2.94 -15.36
C PHE A 21 9.90 -3.78 -14.88
N HIS A 22 9.70 -4.70 -13.94
CA HIS A 22 10.72 -5.64 -13.48
C HIS A 22 11.17 -6.59 -14.60
N LEU A 23 10.25 -7.04 -15.47
CA LEU A 23 10.57 -7.89 -16.62
C LEU A 23 11.46 -7.15 -17.63
N ILE A 24 11.16 -5.88 -17.91
CA ILE A 24 11.91 -5.04 -18.85
C ILE A 24 13.26 -4.62 -18.26
N SER A 25 13.28 -4.26 -16.98
CA SER A 25 14.46 -3.75 -16.29
C SER A 25 15.30 -4.85 -15.63
N HIS A 26 15.11 -6.13 -15.99
CA HIS A 26 15.79 -7.25 -15.33
C HIS A 26 17.32 -7.06 -15.31
N SER A 27 17.89 -6.58 -16.41
CA SER A 27 19.34 -6.37 -16.58
C SER A 27 19.88 -5.04 -16.04
N TRP A 28 19.02 -4.16 -15.50
CA TRP A 28 19.43 -2.83 -15.07
C TRP A 28 19.92 -2.83 -13.61
N PRO A 29 20.91 -1.99 -13.26
CA PRO A 29 21.30 -1.81 -11.86
C PRO A 29 20.18 -1.15 -11.05
N GLU A 30 20.09 -1.50 -9.76
CA GLU A 30 18.98 -1.09 -8.87
C GLU A 30 18.77 0.43 -8.81
N VAL A 31 19.86 1.20 -8.78
CA VAL A 31 19.83 2.67 -8.77
C VAL A 31 19.17 3.23 -10.04
N VAL A 32 19.41 2.61 -11.21
CA VAL A 32 18.79 3.03 -12.47
C VAL A 32 17.30 2.70 -12.46
N LYS A 33 16.88 1.55 -11.91
CA LYS A 33 15.45 1.23 -11.76
C LYS A 33 14.74 2.27 -10.89
N LEU A 34 15.37 2.67 -9.78
CA LEU A 34 14.82 3.68 -8.88
C LEU A 34 14.74 5.06 -9.54
N MET A 35 15.79 5.49 -10.26
CA MET A 35 15.76 6.76 -10.99
C MET A 35 14.68 6.79 -12.09
N VAL A 36 14.55 5.70 -12.86
CA VAL A 36 13.54 5.63 -13.93
C VAL A 36 12.13 5.61 -13.34
N THR A 37 11.89 4.86 -12.26
CA THR A 37 10.57 4.86 -11.61
C THR A 37 10.22 6.20 -10.98
N LEU A 38 11.18 6.92 -10.40
CA LEU A 38 10.98 8.30 -9.96
C LEU A 38 10.65 9.24 -11.14
N ALA A 39 11.36 9.12 -12.26
CA ALA A 39 11.09 9.91 -13.46
C ALA A 39 9.68 9.64 -14.01
N VAL A 40 9.27 8.37 -14.06
CA VAL A 40 7.91 7.96 -14.47
C VAL A 40 6.85 8.51 -13.50
N ALA A 41 7.12 8.49 -12.19
CA ALA A 41 6.22 9.07 -11.19
C ALA A 41 6.09 10.60 -11.34
N LEU A 42 7.19 11.30 -11.65
CA LEU A 42 7.18 12.74 -11.94
C LEU A 42 6.40 13.05 -13.22
N LEU A 43 6.57 12.25 -14.28
CA LEU A 43 5.78 12.40 -15.51
C LEU A 43 4.29 12.15 -15.25
N ALA A 44 3.95 11.14 -14.46
CA ALA A 44 2.56 10.89 -14.05
C ALA A 44 1.98 12.08 -13.26
N TYR A 45 2.77 12.69 -12.37
CA TYR A 45 2.40 13.88 -11.63
C TYR A 45 2.15 15.10 -12.52
N MET A 46 3.10 15.43 -13.39
CA MET A 46 2.94 16.52 -14.36
C MET A 46 1.73 16.29 -15.27
N GLY A 47 1.53 15.05 -15.71
CA GLY A 47 0.36 14.65 -16.50
C GLY A 47 -0.96 14.85 -15.76
N THR A 48 -0.98 14.65 -14.43
CA THR A 48 -2.18 14.85 -13.62
C THR A 48 -2.49 16.31 -13.35
N GLU A 49 -1.48 17.15 -13.10
CA GLU A 49 -1.66 18.60 -12.97
C GLU A 49 -2.10 19.25 -14.29
N ALA A 50 -1.51 18.82 -15.41
CA ALA A 50 -1.89 19.29 -16.75
C ALA A 50 -3.29 18.80 -17.15
N GLY A 51 -3.62 17.54 -16.80
CA GLY A 51 -4.92 16.91 -17.06
C GLY A 51 -6.06 17.54 -16.27
N ASN A 52 -5.84 17.90 -14.99
CA ASN A 52 -6.86 18.57 -14.16
C ASN A 52 -7.32 19.92 -14.74
N LYS A 53 -6.49 20.59 -15.56
CA LYS A 53 -6.87 21.84 -16.25
C LYS A 53 -7.68 21.62 -17.53
N HIS A 54 -7.71 20.40 -18.08
CA HIS A 54 -8.33 20.06 -19.38
C HIS A 54 -9.36 18.92 -19.28
N LEU A 55 -9.86 18.63 -18.07
CA LEU A 55 -10.58 17.40 -17.76
C LEU A 55 -12.02 17.32 -18.29
N GLU A 56 -12.53 18.38 -18.92
CA GLU A 56 -13.97 18.49 -19.21
C GLU A 56 -14.46 17.70 -20.43
N ASN A 57 -13.61 17.30 -21.40
CA ASN A 57 -14.14 16.83 -22.71
C ASN A 57 -13.62 15.51 -23.31
N ASN A 58 -12.74 14.74 -22.65
CA ASN A 58 -12.21 13.49 -23.24
C ASN A 58 -12.55 12.23 -22.43
N THR A 59 -13.28 11.30 -23.06
CA THR A 59 -13.65 9.98 -22.49
C THR A 59 -12.44 9.15 -22.07
N LEU A 60 -11.32 9.22 -22.81
CA LEU A 60 -10.06 8.56 -22.43
C LEU A 60 -9.51 9.05 -21.09
N ASN A 61 -9.58 10.34 -20.80
CA ASN A 61 -9.12 10.88 -19.52
C ASN A 61 -9.99 10.34 -18.37
N GLN A 62 -11.30 10.24 -18.57
CA GLN A 62 -12.20 9.63 -17.57
C GLN A 62 -11.85 8.15 -17.31
N TRP A 63 -11.50 7.38 -18.34
CA TRP A 63 -11.05 5.98 -18.17
C TRP A 63 -9.72 5.87 -17.43
N ILE A 64 -8.74 6.72 -17.77
CA ILE A 64 -7.42 6.76 -17.10
C ILE A 64 -7.58 7.05 -15.60
N TRP A 65 -8.49 7.96 -15.27
CA TRP A 65 -8.84 8.30 -13.90
C TRP A 65 -9.64 7.19 -13.19
N LEU A 66 -10.60 6.56 -13.87
CA LEU A 66 -11.41 5.48 -13.31
C LEU A 66 -10.59 4.21 -13.03
N LEU A 67 -9.51 4.00 -13.79
CA LEU A 67 -8.57 2.89 -13.62
C LEU A 67 -7.42 3.19 -12.65
N ASN A 68 -7.33 4.39 -12.06
CA ASN A 68 -6.26 4.79 -11.13
C ASN A 68 -4.84 4.67 -11.71
N ILE A 69 -4.69 4.80 -13.03
CA ILE A 69 -3.39 4.63 -13.70
C ILE A 69 -2.32 5.62 -13.18
N PRO A 70 -2.60 6.93 -13.04
CA PRO A 70 -1.58 7.86 -12.56
C PRO A 70 -1.11 7.54 -11.13
N MET A 71 -2.03 7.12 -10.27
CA MET A 71 -1.73 6.72 -8.89
C MET A 71 -0.84 5.48 -8.83
N ALA A 72 -1.07 4.54 -9.74
CA ALA A 72 -0.26 3.35 -9.83
C ALA A 72 1.19 3.68 -10.23
N PHE A 73 1.39 4.59 -11.19
CA PHE A 73 2.72 5.07 -11.57
C PHE A 73 3.41 5.87 -10.45
N MET A 74 2.67 6.73 -9.74
CA MET A 74 3.19 7.43 -8.55
C MET A 74 3.54 6.47 -7.41
N ALA A 75 2.93 5.29 -7.34
CA ALA A 75 3.21 4.32 -6.31
C ALA A 75 4.44 3.43 -6.60
N LEU A 76 4.90 3.34 -7.86
CA LEU A 76 6.01 2.48 -8.27
C LEU A 76 7.32 2.69 -7.51
N PRO A 77 7.77 3.93 -7.21
CA PRO A 77 9.02 4.13 -6.49
C PRO A 77 9.02 3.46 -5.12
N TYR A 78 7.88 3.39 -4.43
CA TYR A 78 7.78 2.71 -3.13
C TYR A 78 8.06 1.20 -3.22
N PHE A 79 7.64 0.56 -4.31
CA PHE A 79 7.87 -0.86 -4.52
C PHE A 79 9.35 -1.17 -4.74
N TYR A 80 10.05 -0.31 -5.50
CA TYR A 80 11.49 -0.45 -5.72
C TYR A 80 12.32 -0.12 -4.48
N VAL A 81 11.91 0.88 -3.69
CA VAL A 81 12.51 1.12 -2.37
C VAL A 81 12.33 -0.10 -1.46
N ALA A 82 11.15 -0.73 -1.46
CA ALA A 82 10.91 -1.93 -0.69
C ALA A 82 11.74 -3.13 -1.18
N GLU A 83 11.89 -3.31 -2.50
CA GLU A 83 12.76 -4.34 -3.10
C GLU A 83 14.22 -4.12 -2.69
N PHE A 84 14.73 -2.89 -2.78
CA PHE A 84 16.07 -2.52 -2.35
C PHE A 84 16.31 -2.83 -0.86
N LEU A 85 15.38 -2.42 0.02
CA LEU A 85 15.44 -2.71 1.45
C LEU A 85 15.41 -4.22 1.76
N ARG A 86 14.69 -5.00 0.94
CA ARG A 86 14.63 -6.46 1.04
C ARG A 86 15.94 -7.10 0.59
N ASN A 87 16.48 -6.69 -0.56
CA ASN A 87 17.71 -7.24 -1.13
C ASN A 87 18.92 -6.99 -0.22
N HIS A 88 18.95 -5.86 0.48
CA HIS A 88 19.99 -5.56 1.47
C HIS A 88 19.74 -6.11 2.88
N ASN A 89 18.72 -6.96 3.07
CA ASN A 89 18.35 -7.54 4.36
C ASN A 89 18.08 -6.54 5.50
N ILE A 90 17.88 -5.25 5.19
CA ILE A 90 17.65 -4.18 6.18
C ILE A 90 16.37 -4.47 6.97
N LEU A 91 15.35 -5.00 6.29
CA LEU A 91 14.06 -5.36 6.89
C LEU A 91 14.16 -6.49 7.94
N SER A 92 15.23 -7.28 7.90
CA SER A 92 15.46 -8.42 8.82
C SER A 92 16.38 -8.10 9.99
N MET A 93 16.97 -6.89 10.01
CA MET A 93 17.89 -6.48 11.06
C MET A 93 17.17 -6.36 12.41
N LYS A 94 17.76 -6.95 13.44
CA LYS A 94 17.27 -6.83 14.82
C LYS A 94 17.88 -5.60 15.47
N PHE A 95 17.02 -4.67 15.88
CA PHE A 95 17.45 -3.49 16.64
C PHE A 95 17.16 -3.69 18.13
N PRO A 96 18.03 -3.21 19.03
CA PRO A 96 17.70 -3.11 20.44
C PRO A 96 16.55 -2.12 20.63
N ILE A 97 15.66 -2.41 21.59
CA ILE A 97 14.38 -1.69 21.80
C ILE A 97 14.57 -0.18 21.94
N TRP A 98 15.66 0.27 22.59
CA TRP A 98 15.96 1.69 22.74
C TRP A 98 16.21 2.39 21.40
N LYS A 99 16.97 1.77 20.49
CA LYS A 99 17.20 2.31 19.14
C LYS A 99 15.92 2.30 18.31
N THR A 100 15.05 1.31 18.50
CA THR A 100 13.73 1.26 17.86
C THR A 100 12.84 2.41 18.32
N ILE A 101 12.78 2.68 19.63
CA ILE A 101 11.97 3.79 20.17
C ILE A 101 12.50 5.14 19.67
N VAL A 102 13.82 5.36 19.72
CA VAL A 102 14.44 6.59 19.20
C VAL A 102 14.14 6.75 17.71
N GLY A 103 14.25 5.67 16.92
CA GLY A 103 13.90 5.66 15.51
C GLY A 103 12.43 6.02 15.26
N VAL A 104 11.50 5.43 16.02
CA VAL A 104 10.07 5.74 15.92
C VAL A 104 9.81 7.22 16.19
N VAL A 105 10.38 7.79 17.25
CA VAL A 105 10.22 9.21 17.58
C VAL A 105 10.80 10.11 16.47
N LEU A 106 11.98 9.77 15.94
CA LEU A 106 12.63 10.53 14.88
C LEU A 106 11.80 10.52 13.58
N PHE A 107 11.40 9.33 13.10
CA PHE A 107 10.60 9.21 11.88
C PHE A 107 9.18 9.77 12.07
N LEU A 108 8.62 9.70 13.28
CA LEU A 108 7.34 10.34 13.58
C LEU A 108 7.46 11.87 13.56
N ALA A 109 8.55 12.43 14.09
CA ALA A 109 8.83 13.86 13.98
C ALA A 109 9.00 14.29 12.51
N ILE A 110 9.77 13.55 11.71
CA ILE A 110 9.91 13.82 10.26
C ILE A 110 8.54 13.76 9.57
N CYS A 111 7.72 12.75 9.89
CA CYS A 111 6.39 12.58 9.32
C CYS A 111 5.47 13.77 9.67
N LEU A 112 5.51 14.25 10.91
CA LEU A 112 4.70 15.39 11.35
C LEU A 112 5.19 16.72 10.75
N LEU A 113 6.51 16.91 10.63
CA LEU A 113 7.11 18.12 10.05
C LEU A 113 6.89 18.22 8.54
N THR A 114 6.82 17.07 7.86
CA THR A 114 6.60 17.01 6.40
C THR A 114 5.15 16.78 6.02
N ALA A 115 4.25 16.59 7.00
CA ALA A 115 2.82 16.48 6.76
C ALA A 115 2.27 17.76 6.14
N GLN A 116 1.61 17.61 4.99
CA GLN A 116 0.95 18.72 4.31
C GLN A 116 -0.55 18.68 4.64
N PRO A 117 -1.17 19.81 5.02
CA PRO A 117 -2.62 19.91 5.05
C PRO A 117 -3.14 19.78 3.60
N GLU A 118 -4.25 19.08 3.40
CA GLU A 118 -4.92 18.96 2.09
C GLU A 118 -4.31 17.97 1.07
N VAL A 119 -3.66 16.89 1.54
CA VAL A 119 -3.28 15.79 0.64
C VAL A 119 -4.47 14.86 0.41
N SER A 120 -5.05 14.89 -0.78
CA SER A 120 -6.06 13.93 -1.21
C SER A 120 -5.54 13.12 -2.39
N PHE A 121 -5.06 11.91 -2.12
CA PHE A 121 -4.68 10.94 -3.17
C PHE A 121 -5.85 10.53 -4.06
N LYS A 122 -7.10 10.74 -3.59
CA LYS A 122 -8.31 10.44 -4.35
C LYS A 122 -8.68 11.57 -5.32
N GLU A 123 -8.40 12.81 -4.94
CA GLU A 123 -8.70 14.01 -5.73
C GLU A 123 -7.43 14.55 -6.43
N LEU A 124 -6.30 13.84 -6.27
CA LEU A 124 -4.96 14.21 -6.75
C LEU A 124 -4.54 15.64 -6.39
N GLN A 125 -4.99 16.10 -5.22
CA GLN A 125 -4.47 17.33 -4.63
C GLN A 125 -3.15 16.99 -3.94
N LEU A 126 -2.07 17.10 -4.70
CA LEU A 126 -0.72 16.70 -4.31
C LEU A 126 0.19 17.92 -4.44
N PRO A 127 0.14 18.90 -3.53
CA PRO A 127 0.81 20.20 -3.74
C PRO A 127 2.34 20.09 -3.84
N ASN A 128 2.96 19.18 -3.07
CA ASN A 128 4.41 19.04 -3.00
C ASN A 128 4.84 17.57 -3.05
N LEU A 129 5.07 17.04 -4.25
CA LEU A 129 5.42 15.64 -4.46
C LEU A 129 6.65 15.15 -3.64
N PRO A 130 7.78 15.88 -3.55
CA PRO A 130 8.93 15.42 -2.75
C PRO A 130 8.64 15.31 -1.25
N LEU A 131 7.92 16.28 -0.69
CA LEU A 131 7.49 16.27 0.71
C LEU A 131 6.55 15.10 1.00
N ILE A 132 5.66 14.79 0.06
CA ILE A 132 4.75 13.64 0.17
C ILE A 132 5.54 12.32 0.22
N TYR A 133 6.56 12.14 -0.63
CA TYR A 133 7.42 10.96 -0.57
C TYR A 133 8.21 10.84 0.73
N ILE A 134 8.74 11.96 1.26
CA ILE A 134 9.46 11.95 2.53
C ILE A 134 8.50 11.58 3.67
N ALA A 135 7.33 12.20 3.73
CA ALA A 135 6.35 11.94 4.78
C ALA A 135 5.84 10.48 4.75
N SER A 136 5.53 9.96 3.56
CA SER A 136 5.04 8.59 3.39
C SER A 136 6.11 7.54 3.67
N LEU A 137 7.36 7.72 3.20
CA LEU A 137 8.46 6.83 3.53
C LEU A 137 8.75 6.83 5.03
N SER A 138 8.72 8.01 5.65
CA SER A 138 8.87 8.14 7.11
C SER A 138 7.76 7.41 7.85
N GLY A 139 6.50 7.55 7.42
CA GLY A 139 5.36 6.82 7.97
C GLY A 139 5.50 5.30 7.83
N ILE A 140 5.95 4.80 6.67
CA ILE A 140 6.23 3.38 6.45
C ILE A 140 7.31 2.89 7.42
N MET A 141 8.37 3.67 7.64
CA MET A 141 9.43 3.34 8.60
C MET A 141 8.92 3.30 10.04
N VAL A 142 8.05 4.23 10.44
CA VAL A 142 7.40 4.20 11.76
C VAL A 142 6.61 2.90 11.93
N ILE A 143 5.77 2.55 10.94
CA ILE A 143 4.96 1.33 10.99
C ILE A 143 5.86 0.08 11.05
N TRP A 144 6.93 0.04 10.27
CA TRP A 144 7.86 -1.08 10.28
C TRP A 144 8.60 -1.22 11.62
N LEU A 145 9.13 -0.13 12.18
CA LEU A 145 9.79 -0.14 13.49
C LEU A 145 8.82 -0.52 14.62
N LEU A 146 7.58 -0.03 14.57
CA LEU A 146 6.52 -0.46 15.46
C LEU A 146 6.24 -1.95 15.29
N ALA A 147 6.16 -2.47 14.05
CA ALA A 147 5.98 -3.89 13.81
C ALA A 147 7.13 -4.73 14.37
N VAL A 148 8.38 -4.27 14.28
CA VAL A 148 9.54 -4.92 14.90
C VAL A 148 9.42 -4.93 16.43
N ALA A 149 8.98 -3.83 17.04
CA ALA A 149 8.76 -3.75 18.49
C ALA A 149 7.58 -4.64 18.94
N VAL A 150 6.52 -4.68 18.13
CA VAL A 150 5.23 -5.32 18.41
C VAL A 150 5.18 -6.78 17.95
N ASN A 151 6.16 -7.29 17.19
CA ASN A 151 6.19 -8.66 16.66
C ASN A 151 6.06 -9.78 17.73
N LYS A 152 6.09 -9.41 19.02
CA LYS A 152 5.72 -10.28 20.15
C LYS A 152 4.21 -10.48 20.34
N LEU A 153 3.34 -9.68 19.71
CA LEU A 153 1.88 -9.76 19.85
C LEU A 153 1.28 -10.63 18.74
N LEU A 154 0.90 -11.85 19.10
CA LEU A 154 0.30 -12.85 18.21
C LEU A 154 -0.92 -12.33 17.44
N PHE A 155 -1.74 -11.48 18.06
CA PHE A 155 -2.95 -10.91 17.46
C PHE A 155 -2.65 -9.98 16.27
N VAL A 156 -1.63 -9.12 16.42
CA VAL A 156 -1.25 -8.15 15.39
C VAL A 156 -0.66 -8.87 14.18
N SER A 157 0.17 -9.89 14.42
CA SER A 157 0.70 -10.75 13.35
C SER A 157 -0.40 -11.49 12.59
N TYR A 158 -1.42 -12.00 13.31
CA TYR A 158 -2.57 -12.67 12.69
C TYR A 158 -3.40 -11.72 11.82
N CYS A 159 -3.72 -10.53 12.32
CA CYS A 159 -4.46 -9.53 11.55
C CYS A 159 -3.66 -9.03 10.34
N GLY A 160 -2.34 -8.87 10.49
CA GLY A 160 -1.45 -8.47 9.38
C GLY A 160 -1.44 -9.48 8.24
N ARG A 161 -1.34 -10.79 8.55
CA ARG A 161 -1.36 -11.88 7.55
C ARG A 161 -2.66 -11.89 6.73
N TYR A 162 -3.78 -11.53 7.36
CA TYR A 162 -5.11 -11.51 6.73
C TYR A 162 -5.63 -10.10 6.47
N SER A 163 -4.73 -9.12 6.38
CA SER A 163 -5.07 -7.70 6.23
C SER A 163 -5.94 -7.42 5.01
N LEU A 164 -5.76 -8.10 3.89
CA LEU A 164 -6.62 -7.96 2.70
C LEU A 164 -8.08 -8.34 2.96
N ILE A 165 -8.33 -9.38 3.77
CA ILE A 165 -9.68 -9.79 4.15
C ILE A 165 -10.34 -8.71 5.01
N ILE A 166 -9.61 -8.21 6.00
CA ILE A 166 -10.08 -7.12 6.87
C ILE A 166 -10.37 -5.87 6.02
N LEU A 167 -9.44 -5.51 5.13
CA LEU A 167 -9.57 -4.33 4.28
C LEU A 167 -10.82 -4.42 3.41
N GLY A 168 -11.05 -5.56 2.75
CA GLY A 168 -12.23 -5.76 1.89
C GLY A 168 -13.58 -5.74 2.64
N THR A 169 -13.58 -6.13 3.91
CA THR A 169 -14.82 -6.30 4.71
C THR A 169 -15.13 -5.09 5.60
N GLN A 170 -14.13 -4.27 5.95
CA GLN A 170 -14.33 -3.10 6.81
C GLN A 170 -15.37 -2.11 6.26
N SER A 171 -15.44 -1.94 4.92
CA SER A 171 -16.43 -1.04 4.30
C SER A 171 -17.87 -1.49 4.58
N PHE A 172 -18.11 -2.79 4.69
CA PHE A 172 -19.41 -3.34 5.05
C PHE A 172 -19.74 -3.01 6.51
N PHE A 173 -18.80 -3.26 7.43
CA PHE A 173 -18.98 -2.94 8.85
C PHE A 173 -19.19 -1.45 9.09
N PHE A 174 -18.42 -0.59 8.40
CA PHE A 174 -18.61 0.85 8.49
C PHE A 174 -19.99 1.28 7.98
N GLY A 175 -20.51 0.66 6.91
CA GLY A 175 -21.87 0.93 6.42
C GLY A 175 -22.94 0.64 7.47
N VAL A 176 -22.81 -0.47 8.20
CA VAL A 176 -23.75 -0.88 9.25
C VAL A 176 -23.59 -0.02 10.50
N VAL A 177 -22.37 0.16 11.01
CA VAL A 177 -22.11 0.91 12.26
C VAL A 177 -22.45 2.38 12.11
N LYS A 178 -22.26 2.97 10.92
CA LYS A 178 -22.61 4.36 10.63
C LYS A 178 -24.11 4.65 10.80
N GLN A 179 -24.98 3.63 10.72
CA GLN A 179 -26.40 3.80 11.02
C GLN A 179 -26.66 4.06 12.51
N TYR A 180 -25.74 3.66 13.39
CA TYR A 180 -25.88 3.74 14.85
C TYR A 180 -24.92 4.75 15.50
N SER A 181 -23.74 4.97 14.93
CA SER A 181 -22.76 5.93 15.44
C SER A 181 -21.87 6.49 14.34
N ASN A 182 -21.71 7.81 14.33
CA ASN A 182 -20.77 8.51 13.44
C ASN A 182 -19.35 8.64 14.02
N SER A 183 -19.08 8.10 15.20
CA SER A 183 -17.76 8.18 15.83
C SER A 183 -16.76 7.24 15.14
N VAL A 184 -15.65 7.81 14.66
CA VAL A 184 -14.55 7.06 14.02
C VAL A 184 -13.96 6.02 14.97
N TRP A 185 -13.87 6.35 16.26
CA TRP A 185 -13.34 5.45 17.28
C TRP A 185 -14.24 4.25 17.51
N VAL A 186 -15.56 4.44 17.48
CA VAL A 186 -16.53 3.35 17.61
C VAL A 186 -16.47 2.44 16.39
N MET A 187 -16.41 3.00 15.19
CA MET A 187 -16.21 2.23 13.96
C MET A 187 -14.90 1.41 14.00
N PHE A 188 -13.81 2.01 14.47
CA PHE A 188 -12.53 1.33 14.60
C PHE A 188 -12.58 0.17 15.60
N LEU A 189 -13.13 0.39 16.79
CA LEU A 189 -13.24 -0.64 17.84
C LEU A 189 -14.11 -1.82 17.39
N VAL A 190 -15.25 -1.53 16.75
CA VAL A 190 -16.14 -2.57 16.23
C VAL A 190 -15.46 -3.39 15.13
N THR A 191 -14.77 -2.73 14.20
CA THR A 191 -14.02 -3.43 13.14
C THR A 191 -12.89 -4.30 13.73
N MET A 192 -12.17 -3.81 14.74
CA MET A 192 -11.13 -4.59 15.42
C MET A 192 -11.71 -5.80 16.17
N ALA A 193 -12.88 -5.67 16.80
CA ALA A 193 -13.57 -6.76 17.47
C ALA A 193 -14.09 -7.82 16.48
N LEU A 194 -14.57 -7.40 15.30
CA LEU A 194 -15.13 -8.30 14.28
C LEU A 194 -14.07 -8.89 13.34
N ALA A 195 -12.86 -8.33 13.28
CA ALA A 195 -11.80 -8.79 12.40
C ALA A 195 -11.46 -10.29 12.56
N PRO A 196 -11.29 -10.86 13.78
CA PRO A 196 -10.96 -12.28 13.94
C PRO A 196 -12.07 -13.21 13.45
N VAL A 197 -13.33 -12.85 13.74
CA VAL A 197 -14.52 -13.60 13.31
C VAL A 197 -14.61 -13.59 11.80
N THR A 198 -14.42 -12.43 11.18
CA THR A 198 -14.48 -12.26 9.73
C THR A 198 -13.39 -13.08 9.04
N ILE A 199 -12.15 -13.05 9.56
CA ILE A 199 -11.07 -13.89 9.05
C ILE A 199 -11.47 -15.36 9.13
N TRP A 200 -11.98 -15.82 10.28
CA TRP A 200 -12.36 -17.22 10.46
C TRP A 200 -13.44 -17.66 9.46
N ILE A 201 -14.48 -16.85 9.24
CA ILE A 201 -15.54 -17.12 8.27
C ILE A 201 -14.97 -17.23 6.85
N PHE A 202 -14.19 -16.24 6.41
CA PHE A 202 -13.63 -16.21 5.07
C PHE A 202 -12.67 -17.37 4.81
N LYS A 203 -11.88 -17.77 5.81
CA LYS A 203 -11.04 -18.97 5.73
C LYS A 203 -11.85 -20.25 5.55
N LYS A 204 -12.96 -20.37 6.28
CA LYS A 204 -13.77 -21.59 6.30
C LYS A 204 -14.61 -21.75 5.04
N TYR A 205 -15.23 -20.67 4.57
CA TYR A 205 -16.22 -20.72 3.48
C TYR A 205 -15.65 -20.31 2.12
N PHE A 206 -14.61 -19.48 2.08
CA PHE A 206 -14.02 -18.96 0.83
C PHE A 206 -12.49 -19.14 0.77
N PRO A 207 -11.95 -20.37 0.92
CA PRO A 207 -10.51 -20.61 0.94
C PRO A 207 -9.81 -20.20 -0.37
N TYR A 208 -10.48 -20.32 -1.52
CA TYR A 208 -9.96 -19.90 -2.82
C TYR A 208 -9.88 -18.37 -2.96
N PHE A 209 -10.89 -17.64 -2.47
CA PHE A 209 -10.92 -16.17 -2.51
C PHE A 209 -9.87 -15.54 -1.57
N THR A 210 -9.56 -16.24 -0.47
CA THR A 210 -8.52 -15.81 0.48
C THR A 210 -7.11 -16.26 0.11
N ALA A 211 -6.92 -16.79 -1.11
CA ALA A 211 -5.65 -17.33 -1.61
C ALA A 211 -5.00 -18.37 -0.67
N GLN A 212 -5.81 -19.11 0.10
CA GLN A 212 -5.34 -20.23 0.92
C GLN A 212 -5.25 -21.54 0.14
N LYS A 213 -5.93 -21.58 -1.01
CA LYS A 213 -5.79 -22.60 -2.04
C LYS A 213 -5.63 -21.88 -3.37
N ASP A 214 -4.66 -22.31 -4.16
CA ASP A 214 -4.46 -21.74 -5.49
C ASP A 214 -5.71 -22.00 -6.35
N LEU A 215 -6.21 -20.95 -7.00
CA LEU A 215 -7.33 -21.07 -7.96
C LEU A 215 -6.91 -21.84 -9.21
N PHE A 216 -5.63 -21.73 -9.58
CA PHE A 216 -5.02 -22.44 -10.69
C PHE A 216 -3.88 -23.27 -10.13
N PRO A 217 -3.87 -24.60 -10.29
CA PRO A 217 -2.71 -25.40 -9.93
C PRO A 217 -1.57 -24.99 -10.85
N VAL A 218 -0.64 -24.18 -10.35
CA VAL A 218 0.64 -23.96 -11.01
C VAL A 218 1.38 -25.29 -10.89
N GLY A 219 1.40 -26.07 -11.98
CA GLY A 219 2.06 -27.37 -11.98
C GLY A 219 3.47 -27.24 -11.41
N ASP A 220 3.79 -28.07 -10.41
CA ASP A 220 5.02 -28.12 -9.60
C ASP A 220 6.36 -28.14 -10.37
N LYS A 221 6.31 -28.11 -11.71
CA LYS A 221 7.47 -28.21 -12.60
C LYS A 221 8.10 -26.87 -12.97
N VAL A 222 7.43 -25.72 -12.75
CA VAL A 222 7.97 -24.42 -13.21
C VAL A 222 8.85 -23.72 -12.16
N LEU A 223 8.64 -23.96 -10.87
CA LEU A 223 9.37 -23.27 -9.79
C LEU A 223 10.66 -23.96 -9.32
N LYS A 224 11.01 -25.13 -9.86
CA LYS A 224 12.28 -25.83 -9.54
C LYS A 224 13.51 -25.33 -10.32
N ARG A 225 13.41 -24.24 -11.09
CA ARG A 225 14.55 -23.74 -11.86
C ARG A 225 15.09 -22.45 -11.27
N LYS A 226 16.29 -22.60 -10.68
CA LYS A 226 17.27 -21.61 -10.20
C LYS A 226 17.26 -21.36 -8.68
N GLU A 227 17.73 -22.39 -7.97
CA GLU A 227 18.77 -22.19 -6.95
C GLU A 227 20.08 -21.76 -7.65
#